data_AF-A0A8E1W8V7-F1
#
_entry.id   AF-A0A8E1W8V7-F1
#
_cell.length_a   1.000
_cell.length_b   1.000
_cell.length_c   1.000
_cell.angle_alpha   90.00
_cell.angle_beta   90.00
_cell.angle_gamma   90.00
#
_symmetry.space_group_name_H-M   'P 1'
#
loop_
_entity.id
_entity.type
_entity.pdbx_description
1 polymer ?
#
loop_
_entity_poly.entity_id
_entity_poly.type
_entity_poly.pdbx_seq_one_letter_code
_entity_poly.pdbx_strand_id
1 'polypeptide(L)'
;LAGWMALPRIELESNFQSFATGLDALTDAQHVESVIGSSGEVAVVLNGPDVLSPEAMKWTSEAQESIVSRHGDQMRPVVSPPTLLQFLGASPTASQIAAGVRLLPPYLTGAVLRNDRTSALLSFGVRMEDLSELQ
;
A
#
# COMPACT_ATOMS: atom_id res chain seq x y z
N LEU A 1 -11.40 -15.47 -41.41
CA LEU A 1 -10.86 -16.64 -40.66
C LEU A 1 -9.37 -16.47 -40.30
N ALA A 2 -8.52 -15.97 -41.21
CA ALA A 2 -7.08 -15.77 -40.93
C ALA A 2 -6.78 -14.85 -39.72
N GLY A 3 -7.53 -13.76 -39.54
CA GLY A 3 -7.33 -12.85 -38.40
C GLY A 3 -7.59 -13.46 -37.01
N TRP A 4 -8.51 -14.43 -36.91
CA TRP A 4 -8.81 -15.11 -35.64
C TRP A 4 -7.72 -16.10 -35.22
N MET A 5 -6.97 -16.66 -36.19
CA MET A 5 -5.82 -17.53 -35.91
C MET A 5 -4.57 -16.73 -35.51
N ALA A 6 -4.50 -15.44 -35.84
CA ALA A 6 -3.39 -14.56 -35.49
C ALA A 6 -3.54 -13.92 -34.09
N LEU A 7 -4.77 -13.79 -33.58
CA LEU A 7 -5.07 -13.18 -32.29
C LEU A 7 -4.26 -13.73 -31.10
N PRO A 8 -4.06 -15.06 -30.94
CA PRO A 8 -3.28 -15.60 -29.83
C PRO A 8 -1.78 -15.28 -29.88
N ARG A 9 -1.29 -14.75 -31.00
CA ARG A 9 0.12 -14.37 -31.22
C ARG A 9 0.36 -12.87 -31.15
N ILE A 10 -0.68 -12.08 -30.89
CA ILE A 10 -0.51 -10.65 -30.65
C ILE A 10 -0.09 -10.53 -29.18
N GLU A 11 1.16 -10.15 -28.96
CA GLU A 11 1.67 -9.87 -27.63
C GLU A 11 0.92 -8.66 -27.06
N LEU A 12 0.36 -8.84 -25.86
CA LEU A 12 -0.30 -7.76 -25.15
C LEU A 12 0.79 -6.90 -24.51
N GLU A 13 1.16 -5.81 -25.17
CA GLU A 13 2.04 -4.80 -24.58
C GLU A 13 1.25 -4.05 -23.49
N SER A 14 1.49 -4.35 -22.21
CA SER A 14 0.89 -3.66 -21.06
C SER A 14 1.83 -2.64 -20.41
N ASN A 15 3.05 -2.49 -20.94
CA ASN A 15 4.04 -1.58 -20.40
C ASN A 15 3.62 -0.11 -20.66
N PHE A 16 3.09 0.54 -19.62
CA PHE A 16 2.68 1.94 -19.64
C PHE A 16 3.81 2.90 -20.09
N GLN A 17 5.07 2.61 -19.77
CA GLN A 17 6.22 3.46 -20.12
C GLN A 17 6.45 3.47 -21.63
N SER A 18 6.23 2.31 -22.30
CA SER A 18 6.29 2.20 -23.75
C SER A 18 5.27 3.13 -24.42
N PHE A 19 4.05 3.18 -23.89
CA PHE A 19 2.99 4.07 -24.39
C PHE A 19 3.22 5.56 -24.07
N ALA A 20 3.93 5.87 -22.98
CA ALA A 20 4.19 7.24 -22.53
C ALA A 20 5.53 7.82 -23.03
N THR A 21 6.27 7.07 -23.85
CA THR A 21 7.59 7.49 -24.36
C THR A 21 7.49 8.81 -25.13
N GLY A 22 8.29 9.80 -24.71
CA GLY A 22 8.32 11.14 -25.31
C GLY A 22 7.35 12.16 -24.69
N LEU A 23 6.56 11.79 -23.68
CA LEU A 23 5.76 12.73 -22.90
C LEU A 23 6.59 13.31 -21.74
N ASP A 24 6.55 14.63 -21.56
CA ASP A 24 7.21 15.30 -20.43
C ASP A 24 6.76 14.75 -19.07
N ALA A 25 5.49 14.32 -18.98
CA ALA A 25 4.92 13.70 -17.78
C ALA A 25 5.67 12.44 -17.30
N LEU A 26 6.31 11.68 -18.20
CA LEU A 26 7.11 10.51 -17.83
C LEU A 26 8.42 10.95 -17.16
N THR A 27 9.06 11.98 -17.70
CA THR A 27 10.28 12.57 -17.14
C THR A 27 10.01 13.21 -15.77
N ASP A 28 8.88 13.92 -15.63
CA ASP A 28 8.46 14.49 -14.36
C ASP A 28 8.21 13.39 -13.30
N ALA A 29 7.55 12.29 -13.67
CA ALA A 29 7.32 11.15 -12.78
C ALA A 29 8.63 10.48 -12.32
N GLN A 30 9.59 10.30 -13.23
CA GLN A 30 10.94 9.79 -12.90
C GLN A 30 11.69 10.75 -11.97
N HIS A 31 11.57 12.05 -12.19
CA HIS A 31 12.17 13.06 -11.32
C HIS A 31 11.56 13.01 -9.91
N VAL A 32 10.23 12.95 -9.80
CA VAL A 32 9.54 12.80 -8.52
C VAL A 32 9.97 11.52 -7.80
N GLU A 33 10.09 10.40 -8.51
CA GLU A 33 10.61 9.15 -7.93
C GLU A 33 12.02 9.32 -7.36
N SER A 34 12.91 10.00 -8.08
CA SER A 34 14.29 10.23 -7.63
C SER A 34 14.38 11.07 -6.35
N VAL A 35 13.40 11.94 -6.10
CA VAL A 35 13.36 12.84 -4.94
C VAL A 35 12.60 12.22 -3.76
N ILE A 36 11.44 11.60 -4.02
CA ILE A 36 10.52 11.07 -2.99
C ILE A 36 10.82 9.59 -2.67
N GLY A 37 11.43 8.85 -3.60
CA GLY A 37 11.76 7.43 -3.46
C GLY A 37 10.64 6.47 -3.90
N SER A 38 9.51 7.00 -4.35
CA SER A 38 8.36 6.28 -4.91
C SER A 38 7.68 7.13 -5.98
N SER A 39 7.15 6.50 -7.02
CA SER A 39 6.34 7.12 -8.08
C SER A 39 4.88 6.68 -8.06
N GLY A 40 4.53 5.70 -7.21
CA GLY A 40 3.17 5.23 -7.03
C GLY A 40 2.87 4.79 -5.61
N GLU A 41 1.60 4.46 -5.38
CA GLU A 41 1.10 3.97 -4.09
C GLU A 41 0.19 2.75 -4.30
N VAL A 42 0.39 1.72 -3.47
CA VAL A 42 -0.48 0.55 -3.35
C VAL A 42 -1.11 0.55 -1.97
N ALA A 43 -2.43 0.39 -1.94
CA ALA A 43 -3.24 0.38 -0.73
C ALA A 43 -3.74 -1.04 -0.42
N VAL A 44 -3.52 -1.50 0.81
CA VAL A 44 -4.18 -2.69 1.37
C VAL A 44 -5.23 -2.24 2.38
N VAL A 45 -6.48 -2.62 2.15
CA VAL A 45 -7.61 -2.23 3.02
C VAL A 45 -8.09 -3.43 3.81
N LEU A 46 -8.00 -3.34 5.13
CA LEU A 46 -8.67 -4.28 6.03
C LEU A 46 -10.09 -3.79 6.30
N ASN A 47 -11.08 -4.67 6.12
CA ASN A 47 -12.47 -4.41 6.49
C ASN A 47 -12.92 -5.41 7.56
N GLY A 48 -13.71 -4.94 8.53
CA GLY A 48 -14.22 -5.79 9.61
C GLY A 48 -15.17 -5.04 10.54
N PRO A 49 -15.71 -5.71 11.57
CA PRO A 49 -16.59 -5.08 12.55
C PRO A 49 -15.85 -4.16 13.53
N ASP A 50 -14.58 -4.44 13.80
CA ASP A 50 -13.66 -3.57 14.57
C ASP A 50 -12.21 -3.83 14.14
N VAL A 51 -11.65 -2.93 13.34
CA VAL A 51 -10.26 -3.03 12.86
C VAL A 51 -9.21 -2.64 13.92
N LEU A 52 -9.65 -2.19 15.10
CA LEU A 52 -8.80 -1.87 16.24
C LEU A 52 -8.81 -2.94 17.33
N SER A 53 -9.44 -4.10 17.08
CA SER A 53 -9.31 -5.23 18.00
C SER A 53 -7.86 -5.73 18.07
N PRO A 54 -7.42 -6.31 19.20
CA PRO A 54 -6.08 -6.90 19.30
C PRO A 54 -5.81 -7.94 18.20
N GLU A 55 -6.82 -8.72 17.81
CA GLU A 55 -6.73 -9.72 16.76
C GLU A 55 -6.56 -9.07 15.38
N ALA A 56 -7.31 -8.01 15.09
CA ALA A 56 -7.18 -7.26 13.84
C ALA A 56 -5.82 -6.59 13.74
N MET A 57 -5.36 -5.92 14.81
CA MET A 57 -4.04 -5.28 14.86
C MET A 57 -2.90 -6.30 14.67
N LYS A 58 -3.01 -7.47 15.29
CA LYS A 58 -2.06 -8.56 15.09
C LYS A 58 -2.04 -9.03 13.63
N TRP A 59 -3.22 -9.33 13.07
CA TRP A 59 -3.34 -9.75 11.68
C TRP A 59 -2.75 -8.71 10.72
N THR A 60 -3.04 -7.43 10.95
CA THR A 60 -2.54 -6.33 10.13
C THR A 60 -1.01 -6.20 10.23
N SER A 61 -0.45 -6.38 11.43
CA SER A 61 1.00 -6.40 11.63
C SER A 61 1.65 -7.55 10.85
N GLU A 62 1.09 -8.75 10.94
CA GLU A 62 1.57 -9.95 10.23
C GLU A 62 1.44 -9.78 8.70
N ALA A 63 0.35 -9.19 8.23
CA ALA A 63 0.15 -8.90 6.81
C ALA A 63 1.21 -7.91 6.30
N GLN A 64 1.45 -6.81 7.03
CA GLN A 64 2.50 -5.85 6.68
C GLN A 64 3.88 -6.50 6.67
N GLU A 65 4.24 -7.25 7.71
CA GLU A 65 5.53 -7.95 7.79
C GLU A 65 5.69 -8.95 6.64
N SER A 66 4.62 -9.66 6.29
CA SER A 66 4.64 -10.57 5.16
C SER A 66 4.80 -9.87 3.81
N ILE A 67 4.28 -8.66 3.64
CA ILE A 67 4.46 -7.87 2.40
C ILE A 67 5.91 -7.39 2.34
N VAL A 68 6.41 -6.78 3.42
CA VAL A 68 7.77 -6.23 3.49
C VAL A 68 8.82 -7.33 3.35
N SER A 69 8.61 -8.51 3.94
CA SER A 69 9.56 -9.62 3.82
C SER A 69 9.64 -10.20 2.40
N ARG A 70 8.55 -10.16 1.64
CA ARG A 70 8.51 -10.70 0.26
C ARG A 70 8.85 -9.69 -0.81
N HIS A 71 8.57 -8.40 -0.57
CA HIS A 71 8.60 -7.35 -1.58
C HIS A 71 9.22 -6.04 -1.05
N GLY A 72 10.01 -6.05 0.03
CA GLY A 72 10.49 -4.82 0.67
C GLY A 72 11.42 -3.95 -0.18
N ASP A 73 11.96 -4.51 -1.25
CA ASP A 73 12.68 -3.81 -2.32
C ASP A 73 11.74 -2.99 -3.22
N GLN A 74 10.52 -3.49 -3.48
CA GLN A 74 9.51 -2.92 -4.37
C GLN A 74 8.42 -2.12 -3.63
N MET A 75 8.02 -2.58 -2.44
CA MET A 75 6.93 -2.06 -1.62
C MET A 75 7.45 -1.61 -0.24
N ARG A 76 7.41 -0.31 0.01
CA ARG A 76 7.85 0.28 1.28
C ARG A 76 6.65 0.81 2.08
N PRO A 77 6.47 0.44 3.35
CA PRO A 77 5.38 0.97 4.16
C PRO A 77 5.52 2.48 4.32
N VAL A 78 4.47 3.23 3.99
CA VAL A 78 4.39 4.67 4.18
C VAL A 78 3.66 4.96 5.49
N VAL A 79 2.43 4.45 5.61
CA VAL A 79 1.62 4.62 6.83
C VAL A 79 0.65 3.46 7.00
N SER A 80 0.48 3.03 8.25
CA SER A 80 -0.43 1.96 8.63
C SER A 80 -0.79 2.02 10.12
N PRO A 81 -1.91 1.41 10.57
CA PRO A 81 -2.24 1.30 11.98
C PRO A 81 -1.13 0.71 12.86
N PRO A 82 -0.50 -0.45 12.53
CA PRO A 82 0.57 -1.00 13.37
C PRO A 82 1.79 -0.10 13.46
N THR A 83 2.13 0.63 12.39
CA THR A 83 3.25 1.60 12.42
C THR A 83 2.92 2.81 13.30
N LEU A 84 1.70 3.36 13.19
CA LEU A 84 1.27 4.49 14.02
C LEU A 84 1.18 4.13 15.50
N LEU A 85 0.81 2.89 15.81
CA LEU A 85 0.63 2.39 17.17
C LEU A 85 1.82 1.57 17.67
N GLN A 86 2.97 1.61 16.98
CA GLN A 86 4.16 0.81 17.32
C GLN A 86 4.66 1.02 18.76
N PHE A 87 4.41 2.21 19.32
CA PHE A 87 4.77 2.57 20.69
C PHE A 87 4.06 1.74 21.76
N LEU A 88 2.98 1.03 21.40
CA LEU A 88 2.26 0.13 22.30
C LEU A 88 2.92 -1.25 22.43
N GLY A 89 3.92 -1.57 21.60
CA GLY A 89 4.61 -2.87 21.57
C GLY A 89 3.88 -3.94 20.75
N ALA A 90 4.39 -5.18 20.80
CA ALA A 90 3.98 -6.25 19.89
C ALA A 90 2.62 -6.91 20.21
N SER A 91 2.08 -6.72 21.41
CA SER A 91 0.82 -7.38 21.82
C SER A 91 0.00 -6.46 22.73
N PRO A 92 -0.51 -5.34 22.20
CA PRO A 92 -1.27 -4.40 22.99
C PRO A 92 -2.67 -4.93 23.30
N THR A 93 -3.17 -4.62 24.49
CA THR A 93 -4.55 -4.93 24.86
C THR A 93 -5.53 -3.98 24.17
N ALA A 94 -6.81 -4.35 24.13
CA ALA A 94 -7.86 -3.48 23.56
C ALA A 94 -7.90 -2.09 24.23
N SER A 95 -7.66 -2.01 25.55
CA SER A 95 -7.65 -0.74 26.28
C SER A 95 -6.42 0.10 25.92
N GLN A 96 -5.26 -0.52 25.72
CA GLN A 96 -4.04 0.15 25.25
C GLN A 96 -4.20 0.68 23.83
N ILE A 97 -4.78 -0.12 22.91
CA ILE A 97 -5.07 0.32 21.54
C ILE A 97 -6.00 1.52 21.55
N ALA A 98 -7.12 1.43 22.27
CA ALA A 98 -8.09 2.52 22.37
C ALA A 98 -7.48 3.78 23.01
N ALA A 99 -6.60 3.63 24.01
CA ALA A 99 -5.88 4.75 24.61
C ALA A 99 -4.87 5.36 23.64
N GLY A 100 -4.10 4.54 22.93
CA GLY A 100 -3.12 4.98 21.94
C GLY A 100 -3.78 5.81 20.84
N VAL A 101 -4.89 5.34 20.28
CA VAL A 101 -5.66 6.07 19.25
C VAL A 101 -6.16 7.42 19.77
N ARG A 102 -6.62 7.51 21.03
CA ARG A 102 -7.06 8.78 21.63
C ARG A 102 -5.93 9.80 21.87
N LEU A 103 -4.69 9.33 22.00
CA LEU A 103 -3.52 10.20 22.20
C LEU A 103 -3.00 10.79 20.89
N LEU A 104 -3.36 10.18 19.75
CA LEU A 104 -2.91 10.62 18.44
C LEU A 104 -3.79 11.77 17.92
N PRO A 105 -3.19 12.76 17.23
CA PRO A 105 -3.95 13.78 16.51
C PRO A 105 -4.94 13.16 15.53
N PRO A 106 -6.20 13.66 15.45
CA PRO A 106 -7.24 13.07 14.59
C PRO A 106 -6.86 12.94 13.12
N TYR A 107 -6.03 13.86 12.60
CA TYR A 107 -5.57 13.81 11.22
C TYR A 107 -4.64 12.61 10.92
N LEU A 108 -3.89 12.12 11.91
CA LEU A 108 -3.05 10.93 11.75
C LEU A 108 -3.91 9.67 11.76
N THR A 109 -4.83 9.56 12.71
CA THR A 109 -5.73 8.41 12.80
C THR A 109 -6.70 8.36 11.62
N GLY A 110 -7.22 9.52 11.20
CA GLY A 110 -8.16 9.61 10.07
C GLY A 110 -7.54 9.28 8.70
N ALA A 111 -6.20 9.35 8.58
CA ALA A 111 -5.49 8.96 7.37
C ALA A 111 -5.44 7.43 7.17
N VAL A 112 -5.54 6.66 8.26
CA VAL A 112 -5.41 5.18 8.22
C VAL A 112 -6.63 4.43 8.73
N LEU A 113 -7.54 5.09 9.43
CA LEU A 113 -8.69 4.47 10.08
C LEU A 113 -9.93 5.23 9.69
N ARG A 114 -10.95 4.48 9.28
CA ARG A 114 -12.29 5.02 9.19
C ARG A 114 -12.83 5.31 10.58
N ASN A 115 -13.56 6.41 10.73
CA ASN A 115 -14.06 6.86 12.03
C ASN A 115 -14.99 5.84 12.72
N ASP A 116 -15.67 5.00 11.94
CA ASP A 116 -16.54 3.91 12.43
C ASP A 116 -15.78 2.62 12.79
N ARG A 117 -14.45 2.59 12.64
CA ARG A 117 -13.57 1.42 12.89
C ARG A 117 -13.88 0.21 12.03
N THR A 118 -14.60 0.39 10.93
CA THR A 118 -14.92 -0.73 10.03
C THR A 118 -13.87 -0.97 8.96
N SER A 119 -12.99 0.01 8.74
CA SER A 119 -11.95 -0.06 7.72
C SER A 119 -10.64 0.54 8.22
N ALA A 120 -9.54 -0.11 7.86
CA ALA A 120 -8.18 0.38 8.05
C ALA A 120 -7.38 0.31 6.75
N LEU A 121 -6.51 1.28 6.52
CA LEU A 121 -5.66 1.42 5.33
C LEU A 121 -4.19 1.20 5.69
N LEU A 122 -3.52 0.37 4.92
CA LEU A 122 -2.07 0.26 4.87
C LEU A 122 -1.63 0.78 3.52
N SER A 123 -0.81 1.82 3.53
CA SER A 123 -0.29 2.46 2.33
C SER A 123 1.18 2.07 2.13
N PHE A 124 1.50 1.64 0.91
CA PHE A 124 2.84 1.26 0.48
C PHE A 124 3.25 2.10 -0.72
N GLY A 125 4.43 2.71 -0.66
CA GLY A 125 5.04 3.36 -1.81
C GLY A 125 5.67 2.31 -2.72
N VAL A 126 5.50 2.48 -4.03
CA VAL A 126 6.09 1.63 -5.08
C VAL A 126 6.86 2.45 -6.11
N ARG A 127 7.81 1.80 -6.79
CA ARG A 127 8.58 2.36 -7.90
C ARG A 127 7.95 2.02 -9.24
N MET A 128 8.22 2.82 -10.27
CA MET A 128 7.57 2.70 -11.57
C MET A 128 8.04 1.45 -12.33
N GLU A 129 9.28 1.02 -12.09
CA GLU A 129 9.89 -0.18 -12.68
C GLU A 129 9.18 -1.47 -12.23
N ASP A 130 8.59 -1.48 -11.02
CA ASP A 130 7.98 -2.66 -10.42
C ASP A 130 6.47 -2.81 -10.75
N LEU A 131 5.80 -1.74 -11.21
CA LEU A 131 4.37 -1.79 -11.56
C LEU A 131 4.07 -2.76 -12.71
N SER A 132 5.01 -2.95 -13.64
CA SER A 132 4.91 -3.95 -14.70
C SER A 132 5.06 -5.39 -14.20
N GLU A 133 5.65 -5.60 -13.02
CA GLU A 133 5.86 -6.94 -12.43
C GLU A 133 4.74 -7.35 -11.46
N LEU A 134 3.87 -6.42 -11.04
CA LEU A 134 2.76 -6.67 -10.10
C LEU A 134 1.48 -7.25 -10.76
N GLN A 135 1.57 -7.78 -11.99
CA GLN A 135 0.45 -8.42 -12.71
C GLN A 135 0.39 -9.94 -12.52
#